data_AF-A0AAQ6AB52-F1
#
_entry.id   AF-A0AAQ6AB52-F1
#
_cell.length_a   1.000
_cell.length_b   1.000
_cell.length_c   1.000
_cell.angle_alpha   90.00
_cell.angle_beta   90.00
_cell.angle_gamma   90.00
#
_symmetry.space_group_name_H-M   'P 1'
#
loop_
_entity.id
_entity.type
_entity.pdbx_description
1 polymer ?
#
loop_
_entity_poly.entity_id
_entity_poly.type
_entity_poly.pdbx_seq_one_letter_code
_entity_poly.pdbx_strand_id
1 'polypeptide(L)'
;MKLLPSVMFALKDHHVQNKIPRLRYNLAQTLLRGSHLQGGTGSYLTHHPSLRSSHYTADMSLAKSVYHLLFRRTSTFAVTIMVGAVFFERLFDQGGDAIFEQMNRGKLWKHIKHNYENKEEE
;
A
#
# COMPACT_ATOMS: atom_id res chain seq x y z
N MET A 1 39.16 23.65 -26.36
CA MET A 1 40.30 22.70 -26.32
C MET A 1 40.73 22.53 -24.87
N LYS A 2 40.80 21.28 -24.38
CA LYS A 2 41.33 20.78 -23.09
C LYS A 2 40.33 20.85 -21.91
N LEU A 3 39.62 19.76 -21.60
CA LEU A 3 39.99 18.58 -20.78
C LEU A 3 39.90 18.85 -19.25
N LEU A 4 38.92 18.17 -18.62
CA LEU A 4 38.78 17.89 -17.17
C LEU A 4 39.96 16.99 -16.67
N PRO A 5 39.93 16.31 -15.50
CA PRO A 5 39.44 16.54 -14.11
C PRO A 5 40.53 16.24 -13.05
N SER A 6 40.40 16.72 -11.81
CA SER A 6 41.05 16.27 -10.54
C SER A 6 40.84 17.46 -9.59
N VAL A 7 40.13 17.44 -8.46
CA VAL A 7 40.45 16.77 -7.18
C VAL A 7 39.18 16.74 -6.31
N MET A 8 37.97 16.80 -6.88
CA MET A 8 36.73 16.78 -6.08
C MET A 8 36.28 15.36 -5.70
N PHE A 9 37.26 14.51 -5.36
CA PHE A 9 37.06 13.20 -4.76
C PHE A 9 37.87 13.14 -3.46
N ALA A 10 37.14 12.91 -2.37
CA ALA A 10 37.62 12.45 -1.07
C ALA A 10 38.37 13.45 -0.16
N LEU A 11 37.60 14.09 0.74
CA LEU A 11 37.91 14.26 2.17
C LEU A 11 36.55 14.40 2.89
N LYS A 12 35.91 13.28 3.26
CA LYS A 12 36.07 12.57 4.54
C LYS A 12 35.43 13.36 5.71
N ASP A 13 34.22 12.94 6.05
CA ASP A 13 33.46 13.31 7.24
C ASP A 13 34.30 13.43 8.52
N HIS A 14 34.03 14.43 9.36
CA HIS A 14 34.01 14.27 10.82
C HIS A 14 33.15 15.39 11.48
N HIS A 15 32.19 14.94 12.29
CA HIS A 15 31.57 15.59 13.45
C HIS A 15 30.37 16.56 13.29
N VAL A 16 29.19 15.96 13.48
CA VAL A 16 28.17 16.36 14.48
C VAL A 16 27.80 17.85 14.51
N GLN A 17 26.85 18.23 13.67
CA GLN A 17 26.06 19.45 13.82
C GLN A 17 24.58 19.10 13.89
N ASN A 18 24.11 18.60 15.04
CA ASN A 18 22.67 18.44 15.33
C ASN A 18 22.39 18.29 16.84
N LYS A 19 22.46 19.40 17.57
CA LYS A 19 21.87 19.59 18.91
C LYS A 19 21.72 21.11 19.05
N ILE A 20 20.54 21.71 18.88
CA ILE A 20 19.56 21.99 19.95
C ILE A 20 18.35 22.65 19.26
N PRO A 21 17.12 22.12 19.44
CA PRO A 21 16.03 23.03 19.82
C PRO A 21 15.01 22.33 20.73
N ARG A 22 15.29 22.22 22.05
CA ARG A 22 14.33 21.64 23.02
C ARG A 22 14.18 22.40 24.34
N LEU A 23 14.50 23.70 24.39
CA LEU A 23 14.41 24.47 25.65
C LEU A 23 13.41 25.63 25.64
N ARG A 24 12.67 25.86 24.55
CA ARG A 24 11.75 27.01 24.47
C ARG A 24 10.29 26.69 24.79
N TYR A 25 9.88 25.41 24.79
CA TYR A 25 8.47 25.05 24.95
C TYR A 25 7.97 25.03 26.41
N ASN A 26 8.86 24.82 27.39
CA ASN A 26 8.44 24.65 28.79
C ASN A 26 8.21 25.99 29.51
N LEU A 27 8.85 27.08 29.09
CA LEU A 27 8.66 28.42 29.66
C LEU A 27 7.37 29.10 29.18
N ALA A 28 6.92 28.82 27.96
CA ALA A 28 5.65 29.35 27.44
C ALA A 28 4.42 28.70 28.12
N GLN A 29 4.54 27.44 28.53
CA GLN A 29 3.44 26.70 29.16
C GLN A 29 3.20 27.09 30.62
N THR A 30 4.19 27.63 31.32
CA THR A 30 4.05 28.06 32.73
C THR A 30 3.41 29.45 32.85
N LEU A 31 3.60 30.32 31.85
CA LEU A 31 3.06 31.69 31.87
C LEU A 31 1.60 31.80 31.43
N LEU A 32 1.02 30.75 30.84
CA LEU A 32 -0.40 30.69 30.45
C LEU A 32 -1.29 29.96 31.46
N ARG A 33 -0.74 29.50 32.60
CA ARG A 33 -1.46 28.67 33.59
C ARG A 33 -1.63 29.38 34.93
N GLY A 34 -2.03 30.64 34.92
CA GLY A 34 -2.10 31.46 36.13
C GLY A 34 -3.19 32.52 36.10
N SER A 35 -4.44 32.17 35.79
CA SER A 35 -5.59 33.05 36.06
C SER A 35 -6.94 32.35 35.83
N HIS A 36 -7.36 31.46 36.73
CA HIS A 36 -8.81 31.26 36.95
C HIS A 36 -9.06 30.51 38.26
N LEU A 37 -9.30 31.26 39.34
CA LEU A 37 -9.98 30.72 40.51
C LEU A 37 -11.37 31.35 40.60
N GLN A 38 -12.33 30.46 40.87
CA GLN A 38 -13.55 30.65 41.65
C GLN A 38 -14.84 31.04 40.91
N GLY A 39 -15.85 30.17 41.03
CA GLY A 39 -17.25 30.61 41.09
C GLY A 39 -18.27 29.73 40.36
N GLY A 40 -18.91 28.82 41.11
CA GLY A 40 -20.37 28.76 41.22
C GLY A 40 -21.26 28.37 40.03
N THR A 41 -22.01 27.29 40.26
CA THR A 41 -23.44 27.10 39.91
C THR A 41 -23.87 27.02 38.44
N GLY A 42 -24.57 25.94 38.09
CA GLY A 42 -25.48 25.94 36.94
C GLY A 42 -25.62 24.62 36.20
N SER A 43 -26.25 23.63 36.84
CA SER A 43 -26.88 22.53 36.11
C SER A 43 -28.06 23.06 35.30
N TYR A 44 -27.87 23.37 34.02
CA TYR A 44 -28.95 23.44 33.03
C TYR A 44 -28.51 22.79 31.72
N LEU A 45 -28.84 21.50 31.63
CA LEU A 45 -29.47 20.84 30.49
C LEU A 45 -29.49 21.64 29.17
N THR A 46 -28.51 21.36 28.30
CA THR A 46 -28.72 21.37 26.85
C THR A 46 -28.03 20.14 26.27
N HIS A 47 -28.67 18.98 26.39
CA HIS A 47 -28.31 17.84 25.55
C HIS A 47 -28.85 18.11 24.14
N HIS A 48 -28.06 18.80 23.31
CA HIS A 48 -28.25 18.76 21.86
C HIS A 48 -28.06 17.30 21.42
N PRO A 49 -29.04 16.67 20.76
CA PRO A 49 -28.81 15.41 20.08
C PRO A 49 -27.96 15.74 18.85
N SER A 50 -26.64 15.63 18.98
CA SER A 50 -25.80 15.47 17.80
C SER A 50 -26.27 14.18 17.16
N LEU A 51 -27.04 14.28 16.08
CA LEU A 51 -27.28 13.18 15.15
C LEU A 51 -25.90 12.79 14.64
N ARG A 52 -25.24 11.88 15.36
CA ARG A 52 -24.04 11.20 14.91
C ARG A 52 -24.53 10.36 13.75
N SER A 53 -24.50 10.96 12.56
CA SER A 53 -24.61 10.26 11.31
C SER A 53 -23.60 9.13 11.43
N SER A 54 -24.12 7.92 11.64
CA SER A 54 -23.37 6.70 11.56
C SER A 54 -23.03 6.60 10.08
N HIS A 55 -21.99 7.32 9.67
CA HIS A 55 -21.36 7.12 8.39
C HIS A 55 -21.09 5.62 8.33
N TYR A 56 -21.73 4.94 7.39
CA TYR A 56 -21.42 3.57 7.03
C TYR A 56 -20.00 3.55 6.46
N THR A 57 -18.99 3.74 7.30
CA THR A 57 -17.66 3.21 7.06
C THR A 57 -17.82 1.73 7.32
N ALA A 58 -18.34 1.01 6.34
CA ALA A 58 -18.32 -0.44 6.36
C ALA A 58 -16.86 -0.81 6.62
N ASP A 59 -16.61 -1.30 7.83
CA ASP A 59 -15.27 -1.63 8.27
C ASP A 59 -14.86 -2.84 7.43
N MET A 60 -14.12 -2.61 6.35
CA MET A 60 -13.58 -3.66 5.49
C MET A 60 -12.45 -4.36 6.27
N SER A 61 -12.79 -5.05 7.35
CA SER A 61 -11.87 -5.68 8.30
C SER A 61 -10.88 -6.60 7.57
N LEU A 62 -11.34 -7.31 6.54
CA LEU A 62 -10.51 -8.14 5.68
C LEU A 62 -9.54 -7.28 4.84
N ALA A 63 -10.02 -6.27 4.14
CA ALA A 63 -9.15 -5.39 3.34
C ALA A 63 -8.12 -4.65 4.20
N LYS A 64 -8.51 -4.19 5.40
CA LYS A 64 -7.62 -3.61 6.40
C LYS A 64 -6.55 -4.62 6.82
N SER A 65 -6.93 -5.87 7.10
CA SER A 65 -5.99 -6.91 7.48
C SER A 65 -5.00 -7.24 6.36
N VAL A 66 -5.48 -7.40 5.13
CA VAL A 66 -4.66 -7.62 3.94
C VAL A 66 -3.68 -6.47 3.71
N TYR A 67 -4.14 -5.21 3.84
CA TYR A 67 -3.27 -4.05 3.71
C TYR A 67 -2.16 -4.07 4.77
N HIS A 68 -2.49 -4.30 6.03
CA HIS A 68 -1.49 -4.35 7.11
C HIS A 68 -0.49 -5.50 6.96
N LEU A 69 -0.92 -6.65 6.42
CA LEU A 69 -0.07 -7.82 6.24
C LEU A 69 0.82 -7.74 5.01
N LEU A 70 0.26 -7.38 3.86
CA LEU A 70 0.94 -7.51 2.57
C LEU A 70 1.44 -6.16 2.04
N PHE A 71 0.65 -5.10 2.18
CA PHE A 71 0.87 -3.84 1.47
C PHE A 71 1.43 -2.69 2.35
N ARG A 72 1.54 -2.88 3.68
CA ARG A 72 1.96 -1.82 4.60
C ARG A 72 3.47 -1.56 4.61
N ARG A 73 4.29 -2.60 4.42
CA ARG A 73 5.75 -2.49 4.37
C ARG A 73 6.22 -2.73 2.93
N THR A 74 7.16 -1.92 2.46
CA THR A 74 7.66 -2.00 1.07
C THR A 74 8.34 -3.33 0.76
N SER A 75 9.04 -3.93 1.73
CA SER A 75 9.68 -5.23 1.58
C SER A 75 8.69 -6.38 1.43
N THR A 76 7.65 -6.45 2.28
CA THR A 76 6.59 -7.48 2.17
C THR A 76 5.75 -7.28 0.92
N PHE A 77 5.54 -6.02 0.53
CA PHE A 77 4.85 -5.68 -0.70
C PHE A 77 5.59 -6.24 -1.93
N ALA A 78 6.90 -6.00 -2.04
CA ALA A 78 7.69 -6.50 -3.16
C ALA A 78 7.63 -8.04 -3.27
N VAL A 79 7.78 -8.75 -2.15
CA VAL A 79 7.67 -10.21 -2.10
C VAL A 79 6.27 -10.67 -2.53
N THR A 80 5.22 -9.98 -2.07
CA THR A 80 3.83 -10.29 -2.44
C THR A 80 3.62 -10.17 -3.95
N ILE A 81 4.17 -9.12 -4.58
CA ILE A 81 4.06 -8.95 -6.03
C ILE A 81 4.86 -10.01 -6.79
N MET A 82 6.07 -10.35 -6.35
CA MET A 82 6.87 -11.41 -7.01
C MET A 82 6.17 -12.76 -6.96
N VAL A 83 5.69 -13.17 -5.78
CA VAL A 83 4.95 -14.42 -5.63
C VAL A 83 3.64 -14.36 -6.41
N GLY A 84 2.91 -13.25 -6.27
CA GLY A 84 1.66 -13.02 -6.99
C GLY A 84 1.83 -13.15 -8.51
N ALA A 85 2.90 -12.60 -9.07
CA ALA A 85 3.18 -12.68 -10.50
C ALA A 85 3.40 -14.12 -11.00
N VAL A 86 4.19 -14.92 -10.29
CA VAL A 86 4.45 -16.32 -10.68
C VAL A 86 3.18 -17.17 -10.62
N PHE A 87 2.35 -16.98 -9.60
CA PHE A 87 1.06 -17.67 -9.51
C PHE A 87 0.07 -17.17 -10.57
N PHE A 88 0.05 -15.86 -10.81
CA PHE A 88 -0.82 -15.23 -11.80
C PHE A 88 -0.50 -15.75 -13.20
N GLU A 89 0.77 -15.83 -13.60
CA GLU A 89 1.21 -16.39 -14.90
C GLU A 89 0.57 -17.75 -15.15
N ARG A 90 0.76 -18.72 -14.24
CA ARG A 90 0.25 -20.09 -14.42
C ARG A 90 -1.28 -20.16 -14.48
N LEU A 91 -1.96 -19.35 -13.69
CA LEU A 91 -3.43 -19.32 -13.67
C LEU A 91 -4.00 -18.62 -14.91
N PHE A 92 -3.37 -17.53 -15.35
CA PHE A 92 -3.84 -16.75 -16.49
C PHE A 92 -3.57 -17.46 -17.81
N ASP A 93 -2.45 -18.16 -17.95
CA ASP A 93 -2.18 -18.95 -19.15
C ASP A 93 -3.24 -20.05 -19.29
N GLN A 94 -3.42 -20.88 -18.26
CA GLN A 94 -4.40 -21.98 -18.29
C GLN A 94 -5.85 -21.48 -18.39
N GLY A 95 -6.19 -20.43 -17.64
CA GLY A 95 -7.52 -19.83 -17.68
C GLY A 95 -7.82 -19.18 -19.02
N GLY A 96 -6.85 -18.46 -19.58
CA GLY A 96 -6.93 -17.82 -20.89
C GLY A 96 -7.13 -18.85 -22.00
N ASP A 97 -6.31 -19.90 -22.01
CA ASP A 97 -6.44 -21.01 -22.95
C ASP A 97 -7.81 -21.68 -22.84
N ALA A 98 -8.29 -21.97 -21.62
CA ALA A 98 -9.60 -22.58 -21.42
C ALA A 98 -10.75 -21.72 -21.96
N ILE A 99 -10.73 -20.41 -21.68
CA ILE A 99 -11.73 -19.46 -22.18
C ILE A 99 -11.66 -19.38 -23.71
N PHE A 100 -10.45 -19.26 -24.27
CA PHE A 100 -10.24 -19.16 -25.70
C PHE A 100 -10.69 -20.42 -26.45
N GLU A 101 -10.36 -21.59 -25.91
CA GLU A 101 -10.79 -22.89 -26.41
C GLU A 101 -12.30 -23.05 -26.40
N GLN A 102 -12.93 -22.68 -25.28
CA GLN A 102 -14.37 -22.77 -25.12
C GLN A 102 -15.10 -21.86 -26.12
N MET A 103 -14.59 -20.65 -26.33
CA MET A 103 -15.17 -19.71 -27.28
C MET A 103 -14.97 -20.15 -28.74
N ASN A 104 -13.92 -20.90 -29.04
CA ASN A 104 -13.57 -21.33 -30.39
C ASN A 104 -13.65 -22.86 -30.57
N ARG A 105 -14.54 -23.52 -29.82
CA ARG A 105 -14.83 -24.95 -29.96
C ARG A 105 -15.09 -25.31 -31.43
N GLY A 106 -14.50 -26.42 -31.88
CA GLY A 106 -14.64 -26.90 -33.26
C GLY A 106 -13.86 -26.12 -34.34
N LYS A 107 -13.28 -24.95 -34.04
CA LYS A 107 -12.50 -24.16 -35.01
C LYS A 107 -10.98 -24.35 -34.87
N LEU A 108 -10.50 -24.64 -33.66
CA LEU A 108 -9.07 -24.81 -33.44
C LEU A 108 -8.57 -26.12 -34.04
N TRP A 109 -7.34 -26.08 -34.59
CA TRP A 109 -6.66 -27.24 -35.14
C TRP A 109 -6.70 -28.44 -34.19
N LYS A 110 -6.40 -28.25 -32.90
CA LYS A 110 -6.45 -29.33 -31.89
C LYS A 110 -7.81 -30.06 -31.79
N HIS A 111 -8.92 -29.42 -32.15
CA HIS A 111 -10.23 -30.05 -32.17
C HIS A 111 -10.45 -30.88 -33.44
N ILE A 112 -9.89 -30.49 -34.58
CA ILE A 112 -10.11 -31.13 -35.88
C ILE A 112 -8.96 -32.05 -36.33
N LYS A 113 -7.80 -31.98 -35.67
CA LYS A 113 -6.57 -32.71 -35.98
C LYS A 113 -6.77 -34.22 -36.09
N HIS A 114 -7.64 -34.78 -35.25
CA HIS A 114 -7.99 -36.20 -35.26
C HIS A 114 -8.55 -36.71 -36.61
N ASN A 115 -9.08 -35.82 -37.46
CA ASN A 115 -9.58 -36.18 -38.79
C ASN A 115 -8.47 -36.36 -39.84
N TYR A 116 -7.23 -35.93 -39.53
CA TYR A 116 -6.13 -35.85 -40.48
C TYR A 116 -4.91 -36.69 -40.09
N GLU A 117 -4.73 -37.01 -38.80
CA GLU A 117 -3.59 -37.84 -38.36
C GLU A 117 -3.79 -39.36 -38.53
N ASN A 118 -5.01 -39.85 -38.73
CA ASN A 118 -5.30 -41.29 -38.91
C ASN A 118 -5.30 -41.75 -40.39
N LYS A 119 -4.56 -41.10 -41.29
CA LYS A 119 -4.56 -41.44 -42.74
C LYS A 119 -3.20 -41.83 -43.33
N GLU A 120 -2.13 -41.83 -42.54
CA GLU A 120 -0.76 -42.04 -43.03
C GLU A 120 -0.12 -43.36 -42.56
N GLU A 121 -0.85 -44.24 -41.84
CA GLU A 121 -0.34 -45.53 -41.33
C GLU A 121 -1.02 -46.80 -41.91
N GLU A 122 -1.66 -46.73 -43.08
CA GLU A 122 -2.05 -47.91 -43.88
C GLU A 122 -1.48 -47.83 -45.31
#